data_AF-A0A943GEH3-F1
#
_entry.id   AF-A0A943GEH3-F1
#
_cell.length_a   1.000
_cell.length_b   1.000
_cell.length_c   1.000
_cell.angle_alpha   90.00
_cell.angle_beta   90.00
_cell.angle_gamma   90.00
#
_symmetry.space_group_name_H-M   'P 1'
#
loop_
_entity.id
_entity.type
_entity.pdbx_description
1 polymer ?
#
loop_
_entity_poly.entity_id
_entity_poly.type
_entity_poly.pdbx_seq_one_letter_code
_entity_poly.pdbx_strand_id
1 'polypeptide(L)'
;MKEKYKRLNIRLTQADYDKLIFQVKKLNTTQADFMRELIRKSMYEDIKAFNAFLEDIWRLTRIISNNVNQIAKKANTGLEKERIFEIVKVNEELGKLWQSLKS
;
A
#
# COMPACT_ATOMS: atom_id res chain seq x y z
N MET A 1 -29.89 -10.78 -27.77
CA MET A 1 -30.99 -9.94 -27.23
C MET A 1 -30.44 -8.54 -26.99
N LYS A 2 -31.16 -7.46 -27.32
CA LYS A 2 -30.74 -6.10 -26.94
C LYS A 2 -30.88 -5.94 -25.41
N GLU A 3 -29.83 -5.49 -24.73
CA GLU A 3 -29.90 -5.20 -23.30
C GLU A 3 -30.94 -4.11 -23.02
N LYS A 4 -31.84 -4.37 -22.05
CA LYS A 4 -32.82 -3.38 -21.59
C LYS A 4 -32.22 -2.58 -20.44
N TYR A 5 -31.73 -1.37 -20.73
CA TYR A 5 -31.29 -0.43 -19.69
C TYR A 5 -32.47 0.06 -18.84
N LYS A 6 -32.24 0.18 -17.53
CA LYS A 6 -33.17 0.80 -16.57
C LYS A 6 -32.57 2.13 -16.09
N ARG A 7 -33.41 3.13 -15.84
CA ARG A 7 -32.96 4.43 -15.32
C ARG A 7 -32.83 4.36 -13.80
N LEU A 8 -31.71 4.85 -13.28
CA LEU A 8 -31.47 5.05 -11.86
C LEU A 8 -31.42 6.56 -11.60
N ASN A 9 -32.26 7.05 -10.69
CA ASN A 9 -32.26 8.45 -10.26
C ASN A 9 -31.75 8.52 -8.81
N ILE A 10 -30.72 9.33 -8.56
CA ILE A 10 -30.10 9.50 -7.24
C ILE A 10 -30.13 10.97 -6.90
N ARG A 11 -30.55 11.31 -5.68
CA ARG A 11 -30.43 12.66 -5.13
C ARG A 11 -29.13 12.74 -4.34
N LEU A 12 -28.32 13.75 -4.62
CA LEU A 12 -27.05 14.00 -3.95
C LEU A 12 -27.10 15.34 -3.23
N THR A 13 -26.38 15.43 -2.11
CA THR A 13 -26.05 16.73 -1.54
C THR A 13 -25.07 17.46 -2.47
N GLN A 14 -24.95 18.78 -2.35
CA GLN A 14 -23.97 19.54 -3.14
C GLN A 14 -22.55 19.00 -2.94
N ALA A 15 -22.17 18.70 -1.69
CA ALA A 15 -20.85 18.18 -1.36
C ALA A 15 -20.57 16.82 -2.01
N ASP A 16 -21.56 15.93 -2.09
CA ASP A 16 -21.40 14.63 -2.74
C ASP A 16 -21.36 14.75 -4.26
N TYR A 17 -22.13 15.68 -4.82
CA TYR A 17 -22.08 16.00 -6.25
C TYR A 17 -20.70 16.55 -6.65
N ASP A 18 -20.13 17.45 -5.85
CA ASP A 18 -18.82 18.03 -6.14
C ASP A 18 -17.72 16.95 -6.13
N LYS A 19 -17.78 16.01 -5.18
CA LYS A 19 -16.89 14.84 -5.14
C LYS A 19 -17.04 13.98 -6.40
N LEU A 20 -18.28 13.70 -6.83
CA LEU A 20 -18.56 12.95 -8.05
C LEU A 20 -17.92 13.62 -9.26
N ILE A 21 -18.14 14.93 -9.44
CA ILE A 21 -17.59 15.69 -10.57
C ILE A 21 -16.07 15.70 -10.54
N PHE A 22 -15.46 15.88 -9.37
CA PHE A 22 -14.01 15.82 -9.21
C PHE A 22 -13.43 14.48 -9.70
N GLN A 23 -14.01 13.36 -9.26
CA GLN A 23 -13.54 12.03 -9.63
C GLN A 23 -13.72 11.74 -11.12
N VAL A 24 -14.88 12.11 -11.67
CA VAL A 24 -15.19 11.92 -13.10
C VAL A 24 -14.21 12.68 -13.99
N LYS A 25 -13.85 13.92 -13.61
CA LYS A 25 -12.81 14.71 -14.29
C LYS A 25 -11.43 14.06 -14.16
N LYS A 26 -11.04 13.66 -12.95
CA LYS A 26 -9.73 13.06 -12.66
C LYS A 26 -9.51 11.77 -13.45
N LEU A 27 -10.55 10.97 -13.61
CA LEU A 27 -10.51 9.67 -14.29
C LEU A 27 -10.87 9.73 -15.77
N ASN A 28 -11.14 10.93 -16.30
CA ASN A 28 -11.55 11.17 -17.69
C ASN A 28 -12.68 10.22 -18.15
N THR A 29 -13.74 10.14 -17.36
CA THR A 29 -14.89 9.25 -17.59
C THR A 29 -16.21 10.03 -17.57
N THR A 30 -17.35 9.34 -17.71
CA THR A 30 -18.67 9.94 -17.54
C THR A 30 -19.22 9.66 -16.13
N GLN A 31 -20.16 10.48 -15.65
CA GLN A 31 -20.83 10.22 -14.37
C GLN A 31 -21.52 8.86 -14.36
N ALA A 32 -22.16 8.49 -15.47
CA ALA A 32 -22.88 7.22 -15.59
C ALA A 32 -21.93 6.01 -15.58
N ASP A 33 -20.77 6.11 -16.25
CA ASP A 33 -19.77 5.03 -16.25
C ASP A 33 -19.12 4.90 -14.88
N PHE A 34 -18.76 6.02 -14.27
CA PHE A 34 -18.20 6.03 -12.92
C PHE A 34 -19.15 5.40 -11.89
N MET A 35 -20.43 5.76 -11.93
CA MET A 35 -21.43 5.19 -11.02
C MET A 35 -21.69 3.70 -11.29
N ARG A 36 -21.71 3.28 -12.56
CA ARG A 36 -21.84 1.86 -12.91
C ARG A 36 -20.66 1.05 -12.38
N GLU A 37 -19.43 1.54 -12.54
CA GLU A 37 -18.26 0.85 -12.03
C GLU A 37 -18.17 0.84 -10.51
N LEU A 38 -18.56 1.93 -9.85
CA LEU A 38 -18.67 1.94 -8.39
C LEU A 38 -19.66 0.89 -7.91
N ILE A 39 -20.87 0.85 -8.48
CA ILE A 39 -21.88 -0.17 -8.12
C ILE A 39 -21.28 -1.56 -8.32
N ARG A 40 -20.71 -1.85 -9.50
CA ARG A 40 -20.13 -3.15 -9.83
C ARG A 40 -19.01 -3.57 -8.87
N LYS A 41 -18.11 -2.64 -8.51
CA LYS A 41 -16.98 -2.91 -7.60
C LYS A 41 -17.39 -2.99 -6.13
N SER A 42 -18.45 -2.27 -5.74
CA SER A 42 -18.95 -2.22 -4.37
C SER A 42 -19.91 -3.36 -4.02
N MET A 43 -20.48 -4.01 -5.03
CA MET A 43 -21.34 -5.17 -4.84
C MET A 43 -20.46 -6.36 -4.49
N TYR A 44 -20.60 -6.86 -3.27
CA TYR A 44 -20.01 -8.14 -2.87
C TYR A 44 -20.77 -9.25 -3.57
N GLU A 45 -20.41 -9.52 -4.84
CA GLU A 45 -20.97 -10.66 -5.59
C GLU A 45 -20.54 -11.99 -4.95
N ASP A 46 -19.38 -12.01 -4.28
CA ASP A 46 -18.89 -13.16 -3.52
C ASP A 46 -18.27 -12.74 -2.18
N ILE A 47 -19.07 -12.83 -1.12
CA ILE A 47 -18.66 -12.57 0.27
C ILE A 47 -17.51 -13.51 0.69
N LYS A 48 -17.40 -14.72 0.14
CA LYS A 48 -16.28 -15.63 0.46
C LYS A 48 -14.97 -15.10 -0.09
N ALA A 49 -14.95 -14.62 -1.34
CA ALA A 49 -13.76 -14.03 -1.94
C ALA A 49 -13.30 -12.78 -1.17
N PHE A 50 -14.24 -11.95 -0.73
CA PHE A 50 -13.93 -10.78 0.09
C PHE A 50 -13.36 -11.17 1.46
N ASN A 51 -13.95 -12.17 2.12
CA ASN A 51 -13.44 -12.66 3.41
C ASN A 51 -12.04 -13.28 3.27
N ALA A 52 -11.77 -14.02 2.20
CA ALA A 52 -10.44 -14.55 1.92
C ALA A 52 -9.40 -13.45 1.74
N PHE A 53 -9.75 -12.39 0.99
CA PHE A 53 -8.88 -11.21 0.86
C PHE A 53 -8.60 -10.52 2.19
N LEU A 54 -9.61 -10.38 3.05
CA LEU A 54 -9.42 -9.83 4.40
C LEU A 54 -8.49 -10.71 5.24
N GLU A 55 -8.66 -12.03 5.19
CA GLU A 55 -7.81 -12.98 5.91
C GLU A 55 -6.33 -12.88 5.47
N ASP A 56 -6.09 -12.71 4.17
CA ASP A 56 -4.74 -12.47 3.63
C ASP A 56 -4.13 -11.15 4.16
N ILE A 57 -4.91 -10.06 4.19
CA ILE A 57 -4.47 -8.78 4.78
C ILE A 57 -4.10 -8.96 6.26
N TRP A 58 -4.93 -9.67 7.02
CA TRP A 58 -4.67 -9.95 8.43
C TRP A 58 -3.38 -10.76 8.62
N ARG A 59 -3.17 -11.78 7.78
CA ARG A 59 -1.94 -12.60 7.81
C ARG A 59 -0.70 -11.76 7.51
N LEU A 60 -0.74 -10.92 6.48
CA LEU A 60 0.36 -10.02 6.13
C LEU A 60 0.69 -9.05 7.26
N THR A 61 -0.34 -8.45 7.86
CA THR A 61 -0.19 -7.54 9.01
C THR A 61 0.50 -8.23 10.18
N ARG A 62 0.12 -9.48 10.48
CA ARG A 62 0.76 -10.27 11.54
C ARG A 62 2.23 -10.56 11.25
N ILE A 63 2.58 -10.89 10.00
CA ILE A 63 3.96 -11.12 9.59
C ILE A 63 4.79 -9.84 9.74
N ILE A 64 4.28 -8.71 9.28
CA ILE A 64 4.95 -7.41 9.40
C ILE A 64 5.20 -7.07 10.87
N SER A 65 4.18 -7.19 11.73
CA SER A 65 4.32 -6.94 13.17
C SER A 65 5.39 -7.82 13.81
N ASN A 66 5.45 -9.11 13.45
CA ASN A 66 6.48 -10.02 13.94
C ASN A 66 7.87 -9.62 13.48
N ASN A 67 8.04 -9.25 12.20
CA ASN A 67 9.31 -8.81 11.65
C ASN A 67 9.79 -7.53 12.34
N VAL A 68 8.91 -6.55 12.52
CA VAL A 68 9.20 -5.30 13.26
C VAL A 68 9.62 -5.62 14.70
N ASN A 69 8.92 -6.51 15.38
CA ASN A 69 9.27 -6.91 16.74
C ASN A 69 10.64 -7.63 16.81
N GLN A 70 10.98 -8.45 15.81
CA GLN A 70 12.30 -9.07 15.73
C GLN A 70 13.41 -8.04 15.49
N ILE A 71 13.19 -7.06 14.61
CA ILE A 71 14.11 -5.94 14.37
C ILE A 71 14.31 -5.14 15.67
N ALA A 72 13.22 -4.80 16.36
CA ALA A 72 13.27 -4.07 17.63
C ALA A 72 14.06 -4.84 18.70
N LYS A 73 13.85 -6.16 18.82
CA LYS A 73 14.62 -7.01 19.73
C LYS A 73 16.11 -7.02 19.37
N LYS A 74 16.45 -7.19 18.09
CA LYS A 74 17.85 -7.15 17.61
C LYS A 74 18.52 -5.82 17.91
N ALA A 75 17.84 -4.71 17.65
CA ALA A 75 18.31 -3.36 17.98
C ALA A 75 18.52 -3.17 19.50
N ASN A 76 17.64 -3.72 20.32
CA ASN A 76 17.72 -3.60 21.78
C ASN A 76 18.75 -4.55 22.43
N THR A 77 19.13 -5.65 21.78
CA THR A 77 20.11 -6.63 22.32
C THR A 77 21.58 -6.22 22.19
N GLY A 78 21.90 -4.99 21.73
CA GLY A 78 23.27 -4.44 21.76
C GLY A 78 24.24 -4.98 20.71
N LEU A 79 24.06 -6.22 20.24
CA LEU A 79 24.93 -6.90 19.25
C LEU A 79 25.09 -6.17 17.91
N GLU A 80 24.17 -5.27 17.54
CA GLU A 80 24.29 -4.50 16.30
C GLU A 80 25.05 -3.18 16.46
N LYS A 81 25.15 -2.60 17.67
CA LYS A 81 25.94 -1.37 17.86
C LYS A 81 27.43 -1.61 17.66
N GLU A 82 27.95 -2.69 18.26
CA GLU A 82 29.38 -3.05 18.16
C GLU A 82 29.73 -3.56 16.75
N ARG A 83 28.85 -4.37 16.15
CA ARG A 83 29.09 -4.93 14.81
C ARG A 83 29.03 -3.86 13.70
N ILE A 84 28.11 -2.90 13.80
CA ILE A 84 28.07 -1.75 12.88
C ILE A 84 29.31 -0.88 13.07
N PHE A 85 29.76 -0.65 14.31
CA PHE A 85 30.97 0.12 14.59
C PHE A 85 32.24 -0.55 14.04
N GLU A 86 32.38 -1.86 14.18
CA GLU A 86 33.48 -2.62 13.59
C GLU A 86 33.50 -2.57 12.07
N ILE A 87 32.34 -2.73 11.41
CA ILE A 87 32.24 -2.63 9.95
C ILE A 87 32.62 -1.23 9.46
N VAL A 88 32.19 -0.18 10.15
CA VAL A 88 32.57 1.21 9.83
C VAL A 88 34.08 1.40 9.97
N LYS A 89 34.69 0.90 11.05
CA LYS A 89 36.13 0.99 11.29
C LYS A 89 36.96 0.25 10.22
N VAL A 90 36.54 -0.95 9.84
CA VAL A 90 37.19 -1.72 8.76
C VAL A 90 37.09 -0.99 7.41
N ASN A 91 35.94 -0.35 7.11
CA ASN A 91 35.79 0.45 5.89
C ASN A 91 36.70 1.69 5.88
N GLU A 92 36.89 2.36 7.02
CA GLU A 92 37.82 3.49 7.13
C GLU A 92 39.28 3.06 6.92
N GLU A 93 39.69 1.91 7.48
CA GLU A 93 41.02 1.34 7.29
C GLU A 93 41.28 0.93 5.84
N LEU A 94 40.30 0.32 5.18
CA LEU A 94 40.37 0.00 3.74
C LEU A 94 40.48 1.27 2.88
N GLY A 95 39.74 2.33 3.23
CA GLY A 95 39.84 3.61 2.53
C GLY A 95 41.23 4.24 2.62
N LYS A 96 41.86 4.19 3.80
CA LYS A 96 43.24 4.65 4.01
C LYS A 96 44.25 3.83 3.21
N LEU A 97 44.10 2.50 3.20
CA LEU A 97 44.95 1.60 2.43
C LEU A 97 44.87 1.90 0.93
N TRP A 98 43.65 2.06 0.41
CA TRP A 98 43.43 2.42 -1.00
C TRP A 98 44.02 3.77 -1.37
N GLN A 99 44.04 4.74 -0.46
CA GLN A 99 44.70 6.04 -0.68
C GLN A 99 46.23 5.91 -0.69
N SER A 100 46.81 5.11 0.21
CA SER A 100 48.26 4.85 0.23
C SER A 100 48.75 4.04 -0.98
N LEU A 101 47.87 3.28 -1.63
CA LEU A 101 48.19 2.54 -2.85
C LEU A 101 48.04 3.39 -4.12
N LYS A 102 47.47 4.60 -4.01
CA LYS A 102 47.33 5.57 -5.11
C LYS A 102 48.44 6.63 -5.13
N SER A 103 49.27 6.70 -4.09
CA SER A 103 50.51 7.50 -4.05
C SER A 103 51.69 6.69 -4.56
#